data_AF-A0A8B7BME4-F1
#
_entry.id   AF-A0A8B7BME4-F1
#
_cell.length_a   1.000
_cell.length_b   1.000
_cell.length_c   1.000
_cell.angle_alpha   90.00
_cell.angle_beta   90.00
_cell.angle_gamma   90.00
#
_symmetry.space_group_name_H-M   'P 1'
#
loop_
_entity.id
_entity.type
_entity.pdbx_description
1 polymer ?
#
loop_
_entity_poly.entity_id
_entity_poly.type
_entity_poly.pdbx_seq_one_letter_code
_entity_poly.pdbx_strand_id
1 'polypeptide(L)'
;MGLGFGLLHRLEVSVVFARTSPYTLGRAACVCRKWRYTIRNPSLWRTVCLKTWQMSGAETNYKIVQSMYEGSWRKMWVRRPRIRSDGLYVSRNTYIRTGVAEWKVTNPVHVVCYYRYLRFYPSGKFLYKVSSQRVKEVAKCMNFRASKADSVFKGDYTLTEDHLEAALLYPGSRHTLLRMLLRLRGTTIGANNRLDLLKLLTTGVNESEIRNQEDMLGVVEGWQEDETHNPDVPAISHRRGLTPFVFVPFEEVETSVLNLPVDKMDYFVPG
;
A
#
# COMPACT_ATOMS: atom_id res chain seq x y z
N MET A 1 21.67 13.27 -44.55
CA MET A 1 21.68 14.10 -43.32
C MET A 1 20.50 13.86 -42.35
N GLY A 2 19.62 12.86 -42.54
CA GLY A 2 18.44 12.65 -41.68
C GLY A 2 18.59 11.73 -40.45
N LEU A 3 19.75 11.08 -40.26
CA LEU A 3 19.94 10.08 -39.19
C LEU A 3 20.42 10.69 -37.85
N GLY A 4 21.05 11.87 -37.86
CA GLY A 4 21.63 12.50 -36.66
C GLY A 4 20.61 13.13 -35.72
N PHE A 5 19.59 13.82 -36.25
CA PHE A 5 18.54 14.47 -35.44
C PHE A 5 17.65 13.48 -34.69
N GLY A 6 17.41 12.30 -35.26
CA GLY A 6 16.60 11.25 -34.64
C GLY A 6 17.28 10.58 -33.44
N LEU A 7 18.61 10.57 -33.41
CA LEU A 7 19.44 9.96 -32.35
C LEU A 7 19.59 10.90 -31.14
N LEU A 8 19.87 12.18 -31.37
CA LEU A 8 19.92 13.21 -30.32
C LEU A 8 18.60 13.27 -29.53
N HIS A 9 17.47 13.38 -30.23
CA HIS A 9 16.15 13.38 -29.60
C HIS A 9 15.83 12.06 -28.87
N ARG A 10 16.38 10.91 -29.30
CA ARG A 10 16.20 9.64 -28.58
C ARG A 10 17.01 9.59 -27.28
N LEU A 11 18.23 10.13 -27.29
CA LEU A 11 19.08 10.21 -26.11
C LEU A 11 18.45 11.12 -25.05
N GLU A 12 17.98 12.30 -25.43
CA GLU A 12 17.31 13.24 -24.51
C GLU A 12 16.07 12.64 -23.84
N VAL A 13 15.20 11.98 -24.62
CA VAL A 13 14.01 11.31 -24.07
C VAL A 13 14.38 10.18 -23.12
N SER A 14 15.45 9.43 -23.40
CA SER A 14 15.90 8.36 -22.50
C SER A 14 16.43 8.90 -21.16
N VAL A 15 17.08 10.07 -21.17
CA VAL A 15 17.56 10.75 -19.95
C VAL A 15 16.37 11.24 -19.12
N VAL A 16 15.33 11.78 -19.75
CA VAL A 16 14.09 12.16 -19.07
C VAL A 16 13.46 10.93 -18.42
N PHE A 17 13.27 9.85 -19.19
CA PHE A 17 12.69 8.61 -18.68
C PHE A 17 13.49 7.99 -17.52
N ALA A 18 14.81 8.10 -17.52
CA ALA A 18 15.64 7.62 -16.42
C ALA A 18 15.39 8.35 -15.08
N ARG A 19 14.81 9.56 -15.13
CA ARG A 19 14.47 10.37 -13.94
C ARG A 19 13.00 10.25 -13.53
N THR A 20 12.16 9.64 -14.35
CA THR A 20 10.72 9.51 -14.08
C THR A 20 10.39 8.31 -13.21
N SER A 21 9.19 8.32 -12.60
CA SER A 21 8.70 7.19 -11.82
C SER A 21 8.39 5.98 -12.72
N PRO A 22 8.41 4.74 -12.19
CA PRO A 22 7.99 3.57 -12.96
C PRO A 22 6.54 3.63 -13.44
N TYR A 23 5.68 4.33 -12.69
CA TYR A 23 4.30 4.59 -13.07
C TYR A 23 4.23 5.45 -14.35
N THR A 24 4.99 6.55 -14.37
CA THR A 24 5.12 7.43 -15.52
C THR A 24 5.72 6.70 -16.75
N LEU A 25 6.70 5.81 -16.54
CA LEU A 25 7.22 4.95 -17.62
C LEU A 25 6.13 4.05 -18.20
N GLY A 26 5.28 3.46 -17.36
CA GLY A 26 4.13 2.67 -17.82
C GLY A 26 3.18 3.47 -18.69
N ARG A 27 2.82 4.69 -18.24
CA ARG A 27 1.95 5.62 -18.98
C ARG A 27 2.58 6.06 -20.30
N ALA A 28 3.86 6.43 -20.28
CA ALA A 28 4.60 6.86 -21.46
C ALA A 28 4.67 5.77 -22.55
N ALA A 29 4.71 4.49 -22.17
CA ALA A 29 4.69 3.38 -23.11
C ALA A 29 3.35 3.26 -23.89
N CYS A 30 2.28 3.90 -23.40
CA CYS A 30 0.97 3.92 -24.03
C CYS A 30 0.75 5.15 -24.93
N VAL A 31 1.64 6.15 -24.92
CA VAL A 31 1.47 7.40 -25.67
C VAL A 31 1.71 7.21 -27.17
N CYS A 32 2.86 6.62 -27.55
CA CYS A 32 3.17 6.36 -28.96
C CYS A 32 4.13 5.18 -29.12
N ARG A 33 4.22 4.65 -30.36
CA ARG A 33 5.14 3.54 -30.69
C ARG A 33 6.59 3.87 -30.35
N LYS A 34 7.05 5.09 -30.66
CA LYS A 34 8.44 5.53 -30.42
C LYS A 34 8.79 5.45 -28.92
N TRP A 35 7.93 5.96 -28.05
CA TRP A 35 8.14 5.92 -26.60
C TRP A 35 8.07 4.49 -26.06
N ARG A 36 7.12 3.69 -26.56
CA ARG A 36 7.02 2.26 -26.23
C ARG A 36 8.31 1.50 -26.52
N TYR A 37 9.00 1.81 -27.63
CA TYR A 37 10.30 1.22 -27.94
C TYR A 37 11.41 1.77 -27.04
N THR A 38 11.49 3.08 -26.80
CA THR A 38 12.49 3.67 -25.92
C THR A 38 12.44 3.09 -24.50
N ILE A 39 11.24 2.88 -23.96
CA ILE A 39 11.03 2.35 -22.60
C ILE A 39 11.43 0.87 -22.49
N ARG A 40 11.58 0.14 -23.60
CA ARG A 40 12.13 -1.23 -23.57
C ARG A 40 13.63 -1.26 -23.26
N ASN A 41 14.31 -0.11 -23.22
CA ASN A 41 15.73 -0.05 -22.85
C ASN A 41 15.95 -0.71 -21.46
N PRO A 42 16.76 -1.77 -21.36
CA PRO A 42 17.01 -2.48 -20.10
C PRO A 42 17.61 -1.61 -19.00
N SER A 43 18.38 -0.57 -19.35
CA SER A 43 19.04 0.29 -18.36
C SER A 43 18.05 1.06 -17.50
N LEU A 44 16.90 1.46 -18.06
CA LEU A 44 15.83 2.13 -17.33
C LEU A 44 15.29 1.22 -16.23
N TRP A 45 15.00 -0.04 -16.57
CA TRP A 45 14.46 -1.01 -15.64
C TRP A 45 15.49 -1.44 -14.60
N ARG A 46 16.77 -1.53 -14.95
CA ARG A 46 17.84 -1.81 -13.98
C ARG A 46 17.84 -0.79 -12.84
N THR A 47 17.86 0.50 -13.16
CA THR A 47 17.87 1.57 -12.16
C THR A 47 16.62 1.52 -11.29
N VAL A 48 15.46 1.30 -11.90
CA VAL A 48 14.18 1.15 -11.19
C VAL A 48 14.19 -0.04 -10.24
N CYS A 49 14.68 -1.21 -10.69
CA CYS A 49 14.76 -2.41 -9.87
C CYS A 49 15.71 -2.21 -8.69
N LEU A 50 16.93 -1.71 -8.92
CA LEU A 50 17.91 -1.48 -7.86
C LEU A 50 17.41 -0.49 -6.80
N LYS A 51 16.67 0.55 -7.21
CA LYS A 51 16.05 1.50 -6.28
C LYS A 51 14.90 0.87 -5.49
N THR A 52 14.08 0.03 -6.13
CA THR A 52 12.89 -0.56 -5.50
C THR A 52 13.27 -1.66 -4.51
N TRP A 53 14.24 -2.51 -4.85
CA TRP A 53 14.72 -3.60 -4.00
C TRP A 53 16.07 -3.27 -3.35
N GLN A 54 16.27 -2.00 -2.98
CA GLN A 54 17.52 -1.53 -2.38
C GLN A 54 17.91 -2.30 -1.11
N MET A 55 16.91 -2.72 -0.31
CA MET A 55 17.11 -3.45 0.95
C MET A 55 17.77 -4.82 0.74
N SER A 56 17.60 -5.47 -0.42
CA SER A 56 18.27 -6.74 -0.72
C SER A 56 19.75 -6.56 -1.08
N GLY A 57 20.19 -5.34 -1.38
CA GLY A 57 21.53 -5.04 -1.89
C GLY A 57 21.67 -5.22 -3.40
N ALA A 58 22.62 -4.50 -4.00
CA ALA A 58 22.83 -4.52 -5.44
C ALA A 58 23.28 -5.89 -5.95
N GLU A 59 24.28 -6.50 -5.30
CA GLU A 59 24.86 -7.79 -5.71
C GLU A 59 23.81 -8.91 -5.71
N THR A 60 23.01 -9.00 -4.64
CA THR A 60 21.89 -9.96 -4.54
C THR A 60 20.90 -9.76 -5.69
N ASN A 61 20.53 -8.51 -6.01
CA ASN A 61 19.64 -8.22 -7.11
C ASN A 61 20.23 -8.62 -8.48
N TYR A 62 21.55 -8.47 -8.68
CA TYR A 62 22.24 -8.97 -9.88
C TYR A 62 22.20 -10.50 -9.98
N LYS A 63 22.39 -11.21 -8.87
CA LYS A 63 22.26 -12.68 -8.82
C LYS A 63 20.83 -13.11 -9.16
N ILE A 64 19.83 -12.48 -8.54
CA ILE A 64 18.41 -12.77 -8.74
C ILE A 64 17.98 -12.53 -10.19
N VAL A 65 18.37 -11.40 -10.81
CA VAL A 65 17.98 -11.13 -12.20
C VAL A 65 18.56 -12.18 -13.14
N GLN A 66 19.79 -12.64 -12.89
CA GLN A 66 20.45 -13.64 -13.72
C GLN A 66 19.82 -15.03 -13.53
N SER A 67 19.59 -15.47 -12.28
CA SER A 67 19.11 -16.81 -11.98
C SER A 67 17.60 -17.00 -12.22
N MET A 68 16.77 -16.03 -11.84
CA MET A 68 15.31 -16.17 -11.84
C MET A 68 14.62 -15.48 -13.02
N TYR A 69 15.32 -14.56 -13.70
CA TYR A 69 14.71 -13.69 -14.71
C TYR A 69 15.50 -13.62 -16.03
N GLU A 70 16.37 -14.59 -16.31
CA GLU A 70 17.14 -14.72 -17.57
C GLU A 70 17.94 -13.44 -17.91
N GLY A 71 18.46 -12.74 -16.89
CA GLY A 71 19.18 -11.48 -17.05
C GLY A 71 18.31 -10.27 -17.45
N SER A 72 16.99 -10.42 -17.49
CA SER A 72 16.07 -9.36 -17.91
C SER A 72 15.50 -8.56 -16.74
N TRP A 73 16.05 -7.36 -16.52
CA TRP A 73 15.56 -6.40 -15.52
C TRP A 73 14.08 -6.05 -15.68
N ARG A 74 13.59 -5.97 -16.92
CA ARG A 74 12.18 -5.71 -17.20
C ARG A 74 11.29 -6.88 -16.79
N LYS A 75 11.74 -8.11 -17.03
CA LYS A 75 11.03 -9.34 -16.62
C LYS A 75 10.95 -9.41 -15.09
N MET A 76 12.05 -9.11 -14.40
CA MET A 76 12.10 -8.96 -12.95
C MET A 76 11.11 -7.90 -12.46
N TRP A 77 11.09 -6.70 -13.07
CA TRP A 77 10.16 -5.63 -12.67
C TRP A 77 8.68 -6.05 -12.72
N VAL A 78 8.32 -6.80 -13.76
CA VAL A 78 6.94 -7.20 -14.03
C VAL A 78 6.51 -8.40 -13.18
N ARG A 79 7.43 -9.32 -12.87
CA ARG A 79 7.10 -10.59 -12.21
C ARG A 79 7.43 -10.63 -10.71
N ARG A 80 8.44 -9.89 -10.25
CA ARG A 80 8.82 -9.87 -8.83
C ARG A 80 7.77 -9.09 -8.04
N PRO A 81 7.16 -9.67 -6.98
CA PRO A 81 6.26 -8.94 -6.11
C PRO A 81 6.93 -7.70 -5.51
N ARG A 82 6.17 -6.62 -5.39
CA ARG A 82 6.60 -5.37 -4.74
C ARG A 82 5.42 -4.58 -4.24
N ILE A 83 5.59 -3.94 -3.10
CA ILE A 83 4.67 -2.95 -2.59
C ILE A 83 4.91 -1.60 -3.29
N ARG A 84 3.82 -0.90 -3.60
CA ARG A 84 3.85 0.42 -4.21
C ARG A 84 3.87 1.51 -3.14
N SER A 85 4.78 2.47 -3.27
CA SER A 85 4.94 3.61 -2.36
C SER A 85 4.49 4.94 -2.97
N ASP A 86 4.10 4.92 -4.25
CA ASP A 86 3.66 6.08 -5.05
C ASP A 86 2.16 6.41 -4.89
N GLY A 87 1.54 5.98 -3.79
CA GLY A 87 0.10 6.16 -3.56
C GLY A 87 -0.39 5.60 -2.23
N LEU A 88 -1.71 5.37 -2.17
CA LEU A 88 -2.40 4.82 -1.00
C LEU A 88 -3.06 3.50 -1.37
N TYR A 89 -2.97 2.52 -0.48
CA TYR A 89 -3.84 1.36 -0.48
C TYR A 89 -5.08 1.70 0.35
N VAL A 90 -6.25 1.55 -0.25
CA VAL A 90 -7.53 1.97 0.33
C VAL A 90 -8.48 0.79 0.40
N SER A 91 -8.92 0.44 1.61
CA SER A 91 -9.99 -0.54 1.84
C SER A 91 -11.25 0.22 2.23
N ARG A 92 -12.29 0.11 1.40
CA ARG A 92 -13.61 0.69 1.66
C ARG A 92 -14.48 -0.33 2.38
N ASN A 93 -15.06 0.07 3.50
CA ASN A 93 -15.88 -0.80 4.33
C ASN A 93 -17.22 -0.12 4.63
N THR A 94 -18.30 -0.86 4.44
CA THR A 94 -19.66 -0.41 4.75
C THR A 94 -20.28 -1.34 5.76
N TYR A 95 -21.07 -0.78 6.68
CA TYR A 95 -21.91 -1.57 7.57
C TYR A 95 -23.22 -0.84 7.82
N ILE A 96 -24.22 -1.62 8.22
CA ILE A 96 -25.54 -1.13 8.50
C ILE A 96 -25.67 -0.89 10.01
N ARG A 97 -26.04 0.33 10.41
CA ARG A 97 -26.37 0.69 11.79
C ARG A 97 -27.86 1.01 11.88
N THR A 98 -28.55 0.37 12.81
CA THR A 98 -29.94 0.72 13.14
C THR A 98 -29.97 2.08 13.83
N GLY A 99 -30.84 2.98 13.37
CA GLY A 99 -31.08 4.26 14.02
C GLY A 99 -31.93 4.10 15.30
N VAL A 100 -31.96 5.14 16.12
CA VAL A 100 -32.87 5.21 17.26
C VAL A 100 -34.25 5.56 16.72
N ALA A 101 -35.21 4.64 16.83
CA ALA A 101 -36.59 4.88 16.44
C ALA A 101 -37.30 5.67 17.56
N GLU A 102 -37.55 6.97 17.35
CA GLU A 102 -38.35 7.77 18.28
C GLU A 102 -39.85 7.45 18.19
N TRP A 103 -40.32 6.89 17.06
CA TRP A 103 -41.72 6.53 16.84
C TRP A 103 -41.84 5.18 16.10
N LYS A 104 -42.78 4.33 16.52
CA LYS A 104 -42.98 2.92 16.09
C LYS A 104 -43.37 2.70 14.61
N VAL A 105 -43.25 3.69 13.73
CA VAL A 105 -43.78 3.62 12.35
C VAL A 105 -42.70 3.28 11.31
N THR A 106 -41.43 3.59 11.55
CA THR A 106 -40.32 3.25 10.63
C THR A 106 -39.05 2.92 11.40
N ASN A 107 -38.35 1.85 11.01
CA ASN A 107 -37.00 1.54 11.51
C ASN A 107 -35.95 2.21 10.60
N PRO A 108 -35.44 3.41 10.93
CA PRO A 108 -34.41 4.07 10.13
C PRO A 108 -33.12 3.25 10.15
N VAL A 109 -32.50 3.10 8.99
CA VAL A 109 -31.27 2.35 8.81
C VAL A 109 -30.23 3.27 8.17
N HIS A 110 -29.04 3.33 8.78
CA HIS A 110 -27.93 4.15 8.28
C HIS A 110 -26.83 3.25 7.72
N VAL A 111 -26.48 3.45 6.45
CA VAL A 111 -25.29 2.84 5.86
C VAL A 111 -24.08 3.70 6.24
N VAL A 112 -23.26 3.16 7.14
CA VAL A 112 -22.02 3.82 7.55
C VAL A 112 -20.89 3.33 6.63
N CYS A 113 -20.20 4.28 6.02
CA CYS A 113 -19.02 4.02 5.19
C CYS A 113 -17.77 4.57 5.88
N TYR A 114 -16.75 3.74 5.98
CA TYR A 114 -15.43 4.14 6.44
C TYR A 114 -14.35 3.48 5.58
N TYR A 115 -13.15 4.03 5.67
CA TYR A 115 -12.01 3.62 4.89
C TYR A 115 -10.84 3.31 5.82
N ARG A 116 -10.06 2.28 5.46
CA ARG A 116 -8.73 2.04 6.00
C ARG A 116 -7.71 2.42 4.94
N TYR A 117 -6.72 3.20 5.33
CA TYR A 117 -5.68 3.70 4.46
C TYR A 117 -4.33 3.18 4.91
N LEU A 118 -3.55 2.68 3.94
CA LEU A 118 -2.16 2.25 4.11
C LEU A 118 -1.26 3.02 3.15
N ARG A 119 -0.17 3.59 3.64
CA ARG A 119 0.91 4.15 2.82
C ARG A 119 2.23 3.49 3.20
N PHE A 120 2.90 2.86 2.24
CA PHE A 120 4.15 2.16 2.49
C PHE A 120 5.36 2.99 2.05
N TYR A 121 6.48 2.81 2.74
CA TYR A 121 7.76 3.43 2.41
C TYR A 121 8.83 2.36 2.14
N PRO A 122 9.78 2.61 1.22
CA PRO A 122 10.88 1.67 0.94
C PRO A 122 11.76 1.31 2.14
N SER A 123 11.65 2.03 3.26
CA SER A 123 12.36 1.77 4.51
C SER A 123 11.78 0.62 5.33
N GLY A 124 10.68 -0.01 4.91
CA GLY A 124 9.95 -1.00 5.74
C GLY A 124 8.98 -0.36 6.74
N LYS A 125 8.79 0.98 6.69
CA LYS A 125 7.81 1.69 7.52
C LYS A 125 6.50 1.90 6.74
N PHE A 126 5.37 1.99 7.43
CA PHE A 126 4.10 2.36 6.83
C PHE A 126 3.29 3.33 7.69
N LEU A 127 2.35 4.04 7.06
CA LEU A 127 1.31 4.82 7.72
C LEU A 127 -0.02 4.10 7.66
N TYR A 128 -0.80 4.24 8.72
CA TYR A 128 -2.14 3.71 8.84
C TYR A 128 -3.12 4.78 9.31
N LYS A 129 -4.31 4.80 8.71
CA LYS A 129 -5.42 5.65 9.16
C LYS A 129 -6.75 4.97 8.90
N VAL A 130 -7.66 5.08 9.87
CA VAL A 130 -9.08 4.79 9.68
C VAL A 130 -9.83 6.12 9.65
N SER A 131 -10.70 6.32 8.67
CA SER A 131 -11.47 7.56 8.54
C SER A 131 -12.73 7.39 7.70
N SER A 132 -13.74 8.22 7.95
CA SER A 132 -14.89 8.40 7.05
C SER A 132 -14.59 9.36 5.88
N GLN A 133 -13.46 10.09 5.94
CA GLN A 133 -13.03 10.99 4.89
C GLN A 133 -12.60 10.21 3.63
N ARG A 134 -12.81 10.85 2.47
CA ARG A 134 -12.49 10.28 1.16
C ARG A 134 -10.99 10.36 0.86
N VAL A 135 -10.54 9.59 -0.14
CA VAL A 135 -9.11 9.46 -0.46
C VAL A 135 -8.45 10.81 -0.78
N LYS A 136 -9.15 11.75 -1.44
CA LYS A 136 -8.62 13.09 -1.73
C LYS A 136 -8.33 13.95 -0.50
N GLU A 137 -9.10 13.78 0.57
CA GLU A 137 -8.88 14.52 1.82
C GLU A 137 -7.75 13.88 2.60
N VAL A 138 -7.76 12.55 2.72
CA VAL A 138 -6.77 11.79 3.49
C VAL A 138 -5.38 11.84 2.85
N ALA A 139 -5.28 11.90 1.51
CA ALA A 139 -3.99 12.04 0.85
C ALA A 139 -3.25 13.33 1.25
N LYS A 140 -3.95 14.40 1.67
CA LYS A 140 -3.30 15.64 2.11
C LYS A 140 -2.46 15.42 3.36
N CYS A 141 -2.96 14.66 4.34
CA CYS A 141 -2.19 14.37 5.56
C CYS A 141 -1.26 13.17 5.39
N MET A 142 -1.64 12.16 4.60
CA MET A 142 -0.84 10.94 4.44
C MET A 142 0.27 11.07 3.39
N ASN A 143 0.14 11.91 2.36
CA ASN A 143 1.22 12.12 1.37
C ASN A 143 2.26 13.11 1.87
N PHE A 144 1.81 14.19 2.50
CA PHE A 144 2.64 15.25 3.05
C PHE A 144 2.87 15.03 4.56
N ARG A 145 2.98 16.11 5.32
CA ARG A 145 3.23 16.07 6.75
C ARG A 145 1.92 15.93 7.51
N ALA A 146 1.70 14.77 8.12
CA ALA A 146 0.61 14.59 9.07
C ALA A 146 0.84 15.41 10.34
N SER A 147 -0.23 16.02 10.84
CA SER A 147 -0.31 16.58 12.19
C SER A 147 -0.72 15.51 13.20
N LYS A 148 -0.53 15.77 14.51
CA LYS A 148 -1.02 14.85 15.55
C LYS A 148 -2.55 14.69 15.52
N ALA A 149 -3.28 15.73 15.09
CA ALA A 149 -4.74 15.71 15.00
C ALA A 149 -5.27 14.81 13.87
N ASP A 150 -4.42 14.42 12.92
CA ASP A 150 -4.84 13.59 11.78
C ASP A 150 -5.03 12.11 12.13
N SER A 151 -4.72 11.67 13.36
CA SER A 151 -4.82 10.26 13.79
C SER A 151 -4.17 9.29 12.79
N VAL A 152 -2.98 9.66 12.32
CA VAL A 152 -2.16 8.82 11.43
C VAL A 152 -1.13 8.10 12.28
N PHE A 153 -1.17 6.77 12.24
CA PHE A 153 -0.30 5.90 13.01
C PHE A 153 0.82 5.36 12.13
N LYS A 154 1.98 5.11 12.74
CA LYS A 154 3.15 4.57 12.05
C LYS A 154 3.41 3.16 12.53
N GLY A 155 3.91 2.32 11.64
CA GLY A 155 4.32 0.96 11.97
C GLY A 155 5.37 0.43 11.01
N ASP A 156 5.63 -0.86 11.15
CA ASP A 156 6.63 -1.64 10.45
C ASP A 156 5.98 -2.71 9.59
N TYR A 157 6.54 -2.95 8.41
CA TYR A 157 6.08 -4.00 7.52
C TYR A 157 7.25 -4.73 6.85
N THR A 158 7.01 -6.01 6.59
CA THR A 158 7.89 -6.87 5.78
C THR A 158 7.07 -7.47 4.65
N LEU A 159 7.73 -7.72 3.52
CA LEU A 159 7.13 -8.42 2.38
C LEU A 159 8.03 -9.60 2.03
N THR A 160 7.49 -10.80 2.20
CA THR A 160 8.12 -12.06 1.82
C THR A 160 7.29 -12.68 0.72
N GLU A 161 7.88 -12.79 -0.48
CA GLU A 161 7.15 -13.19 -1.68
C GLU A 161 5.91 -12.33 -1.93
N ASP A 162 4.70 -12.88 -1.80
CA ASP A 162 3.43 -12.19 -1.88
C ASP A 162 2.74 -11.97 -0.52
N HIS A 163 3.37 -12.38 0.59
CA HIS A 163 2.83 -12.22 1.94
C HIS A 163 3.42 -10.96 2.59
N LEU A 164 2.53 -10.11 3.10
CA LEU A 164 2.89 -8.89 3.81
C LEU A 164 2.45 -8.99 5.26
N GLU A 165 3.39 -8.79 6.16
CA GLU A 165 3.14 -8.68 7.59
C GLU A 165 3.34 -7.23 7.98
N ALA A 166 2.43 -6.70 8.78
CA ALA A 166 2.50 -5.32 9.24
C ALA A 166 2.04 -5.21 10.70
N ALA A 167 2.79 -4.46 11.50
CA ALA A 167 2.49 -4.20 12.89
C ALA A 167 2.59 -2.70 13.20
N LEU A 168 1.64 -2.17 13.96
CA LEU A 168 1.72 -0.82 14.49
C LEU A 168 1.20 -0.76 15.93
N LEU A 169 1.67 0.25 16.66
CA LEU A 169 1.22 0.55 18.00
C LEU A 169 0.19 1.69 17.99
N TYR A 170 -0.97 1.46 18.60
CA TYR A 170 -1.89 2.53 18.93
C TYR A 170 -1.46 3.26 20.20
N PRO A 171 -1.23 4.59 20.14
CA PRO A 171 -1.01 5.40 21.33
C PRO A 171 -2.37 5.65 22.00
N GLY A 172 -2.65 4.90 23.06
CA GLY A 172 -3.81 5.06 23.91
C GLY A 172 -3.41 4.90 25.38
N SER A 173 -4.39 5.00 26.29
CA SER A 173 -4.15 4.72 27.72
C SER A 173 -3.69 3.28 27.97
N ARG A 174 -4.09 2.36 27.08
CA ARG A 174 -3.60 0.98 27.04
C ARG A 174 -2.94 0.73 25.69
N HIS A 175 -1.66 0.38 25.72
CA HIS A 175 -0.91 0.05 24.51
C HIS A 175 -1.53 -1.16 23.81
N THR A 176 -1.96 -0.93 22.56
CA THR A 176 -2.61 -1.96 21.73
C THR A 176 -1.85 -2.05 20.42
N LEU A 177 -1.39 -3.25 20.07
CA LEU A 177 -0.78 -3.54 18.79
C LEU A 177 -1.84 -3.96 17.78
N LEU A 178 -1.77 -3.40 16.58
CA LEU A 178 -2.53 -3.84 15.43
C LEU A 178 -1.60 -4.64 14.53
N ARG A 179 -1.91 -5.92 14.33
CA ARG A 179 -1.17 -6.81 13.44
C ARG A 179 -2.05 -7.13 12.22
N MET A 180 -1.46 -7.05 11.04
CA MET A 180 -2.13 -7.33 9.77
C MET A 180 -1.32 -8.36 8.99
N LEU A 181 -1.98 -9.42 8.56
CA LEU A 181 -1.47 -10.33 7.54
C LEU A 181 -2.23 -10.07 6.25
N LEU A 182 -1.48 -9.72 5.21
CA LEU A 182 -1.99 -9.25 3.93
C LEU A 182 -1.37 -10.09 2.80
N ARG A 183 -2.12 -10.29 1.72
CA ARG A 183 -1.60 -10.91 0.50
C ARG A 183 -1.56 -9.92 -0.64
N LEU A 184 -0.39 -9.70 -1.22
CA LEU A 184 -0.18 -8.87 -2.39
C LEU A 184 -0.66 -9.58 -3.66
N ARG A 185 -1.57 -8.92 -4.38
CA ARG A 185 -2.03 -9.35 -5.70
C ARG A 185 -1.97 -8.21 -6.70
N GLY A 186 -2.17 -8.55 -7.97
CA GLY A 186 -2.36 -7.60 -9.05
C GLY A 186 -3.59 -7.94 -9.87
N THR A 187 -4.33 -6.93 -10.33
CA THR A 187 -5.40 -7.10 -11.33
C THR A 187 -4.87 -7.59 -12.68
N THR A 188 -3.61 -7.25 -12.97
CA THR A 188 -2.85 -7.73 -14.12
C THR A 188 -1.42 -8.00 -13.68
N ILE A 189 -0.67 -8.73 -14.52
CA ILE A 189 0.72 -9.08 -14.24
C ILE A 189 1.54 -7.79 -14.03
N GLY A 190 2.23 -7.70 -12.89
CA GLY A 190 3.07 -6.56 -12.52
C GLY A 190 2.33 -5.34 -11.98
N ALA A 191 1.00 -5.38 -11.85
CA ALA A 191 0.25 -4.27 -11.28
C ALA A 191 0.53 -4.08 -9.78
N ASN A 192 0.55 -5.18 -9.01
CA ASN A 192 0.75 -5.21 -7.55
C ASN A 192 -0.10 -4.15 -6.82
N ASN A 193 -1.37 -4.08 -7.19
CA ASN A 193 -2.30 -3.00 -6.85
C ASN A 193 -3.45 -3.47 -5.94
N ARG A 194 -3.33 -4.67 -5.35
CA ARG A 194 -4.29 -5.25 -4.42
C ARG A 194 -3.59 -5.80 -3.18
N LEU A 195 -4.18 -5.58 -2.02
CA LEU A 195 -3.81 -6.29 -0.79
C LEU A 195 -5.05 -6.92 -0.19
N ASP A 196 -5.12 -8.25 -0.18
CA ASP A 196 -6.19 -8.95 0.50
C ASP A 196 -5.86 -9.01 1.98
N LEU A 197 -6.75 -8.51 2.84
CA LEU A 197 -6.57 -8.55 4.28
C LEU A 197 -6.95 -9.95 4.79
N LEU A 198 -5.95 -10.81 4.99
CA LEU A 198 -6.13 -12.20 5.43
C LEU A 198 -6.48 -12.25 6.92
N LYS A 199 -5.71 -11.53 7.75
CA LYS A 199 -5.95 -11.44 9.20
C LYS A 199 -5.76 -10.01 9.68
N LEU A 200 -6.63 -9.60 10.59
CA LEU A 200 -6.57 -8.32 11.29
C LEU A 200 -6.71 -8.61 12.78
N LEU A 201 -5.64 -8.40 13.53
CA LEU A 201 -5.55 -8.75 14.94
C LEU A 201 -5.26 -7.50 15.76
N THR A 202 -5.86 -7.40 16.95
CA THR A 202 -5.47 -6.41 17.96
C THR A 202 -5.10 -7.12 19.25
N THR A 203 -3.92 -6.84 19.79
CA THR A 203 -3.40 -7.48 21.01
C THR A 203 -2.90 -6.44 22.00
N GLY A 204 -2.95 -6.78 23.28
CA GLY A 204 -2.36 -5.98 24.35
C GLY A 204 -0.86 -6.17 24.44
N VAL A 205 -0.14 -5.09 24.73
CA VAL A 205 1.32 -5.13 24.96
C VAL A 205 1.68 -4.30 26.19
N ASN A 206 2.71 -4.73 26.92
CA ASN A 206 3.22 -4.00 28.07
C ASN A 206 4.17 -2.88 27.66
N GLU A 207 4.23 -1.83 28.47
CA GLU A 207 5.12 -0.69 28.22
C GLU A 207 6.60 -1.10 28.23
N SER A 208 6.98 -2.09 29.05
CA SER A 208 8.36 -2.62 29.12
C SER A 208 8.87 -3.20 27.81
N GLU A 209 7.97 -3.78 27.01
CA GLU A 209 8.30 -4.41 25.73
C GLU A 209 8.44 -3.38 24.61
N ILE A 210 7.86 -2.19 24.78
CA ILE A 210 7.90 -1.10 23.80
C ILE A 210 9.05 -0.14 24.08
N ARG A 211 9.41 0.07 25.36
CA ARG A 211 10.28 1.17 25.82
C ARG A 211 11.64 1.27 25.11
N ASN A 212 12.12 0.17 24.51
CA ASN A 212 13.41 0.10 23.82
C ASN A 212 13.33 -0.45 22.38
N GLN A 213 12.13 -0.66 21.82
CA GLN A 213 11.95 -1.25 20.50
C GLN A 213 11.57 -0.19 19.46
N GLU A 214 12.41 -0.03 18.43
CA GLU A 214 12.13 0.83 17.27
C GLU A 214 11.35 0.12 16.16
N ASP A 215 11.31 -1.22 16.20
CA ASP A 215 10.65 -2.07 15.21
C ASP A 215 9.46 -2.80 15.85
N MET A 216 8.25 -2.48 15.38
CA MET A 216 7.04 -3.10 15.91
C MET A 216 6.87 -4.56 15.49
N LEU A 217 7.56 -5.01 14.43
CA LEU A 217 7.51 -6.42 14.01
C LEU A 217 8.33 -7.31 14.94
N GLY A 218 9.51 -6.86 15.36
CA GLY A 218 10.34 -7.55 16.35
C GLY A 218 9.64 -7.74 17.70
N VAL A 219 8.76 -6.82 18.10
CA VAL A 219 7.95 -6.96 19.32
C VAL A 219 7.00 -8.17 19.23
N VAL A 220 6.39 -8.40 18.06
CA VAL A 220 5.35 -9.42 17.87
C VAL A 220 5.86 -10.70 17.20
N GLU A 221 7.18 -10.81 17.04
CA GLU A 221 7.79 -11.98 16.43
C GLU A 221 7.51 -13.23 17.28
N GLY A 222 6.98 -14.27 16.65
CA GLY A 222 6.62 -15.52 17.32
C GLY A 222 5.31 -15.51 18.10
N TRP A 223 4.63 -14.36 18.23
CA TRP A 223 3.37 -14.29 18.98
C TRP A 223 2.23 -15.02 18.26
N GLN A 224 1.46 -15.81 19.01
CA GLN A 224 0.24 -16.44 18.52
C GLN A 224 -0.86 -15.40 18.26
N GLU A 225 -1.95 -15.83 17.62
CA GLU A 225 -3.06 -14.92 17.26
C GLU A 225 -3.93 -14.52 18.46
N ASP A 226 -4.04 -15.42 19.43
CA ASP A 226 -4.81 -15.29 20.67
C ASP A 226 -3.97 -14.80 21.85
N GLU A 227 -2.70 -14.47 21.60
CA GLU A 227 -1.75 -14.03 22.61
C GLU A 227 -1.90 -12.53 22.92
N THR A 228 -1.94 -12.21 24.21
CA THR A 228 -1.89 -10.84 24.72
C THR A 228 -0.96 -10.77 25.91
N HIS A 229 -0.11 -9.75 25.94
CA HIS A 229 0.81 -9.52 27.06
C HIS A 229 0.25 -8.50 28.04
N ASN A 230 -0.88 -7.87 27.73
CA ASN A 230 -1.60 -7.01 28.66
C ASN A 230 -2.99 -7.63 28.95
N PRO A 231 -3.25 -8.11 30.17
CA PRO A 231 -4.51 -8.80 30.50
C PRO A 231 -5.75 -7.89 30.38
N ASP A 232 -5.57 -6.58 30.44
CA ASP A 232 -6.63 -5.59 30.28
C ASP A 232 -7.05 -5.34 28.82
N VAL A 233 -6.28 -5.88 27.86
CA VAL A 233 -6.52 -5.74 26.43
C VAL A 233 -6.49 -7.14 25.80
N PRO A 234 -7.65 -7.76 25.53
CA PRO A 234 -7.68 -9.11 24.98
C PRO A 234 -7.13 -9.14 23.55
N ALA A 235 -6.58 -10.30 23.17
CA ALA A 235 -6.29 -10.60 21.78
C ALA A 235 -7.62 -10.77 21.01
N ILE A 236 -7.82 -9.97 19.97
CA ILE A 236 -9.05 -9.99 19.16
C ILE A 236 -8.67 -10.21 17.69
N SER A 237 -9.23 -11.27 17.11
CA SER A 237 -9.25 -11.50 15.67
C SER A 237 -10.51 -10.91 15.04
N HIS A 238 -10.33 -9.89 14.20
CA HIS A 238 -11.43 -9.14 13.59
C HIS A 238 -11.96 -9.88 12.37
N ARG A 239 -13.24 -10.26 12.40
CA ARG A 239 -13.92 -10.96 11.27
C ARG A 239 -14.64 -10.03 10.29
N ARG A 240 -14.72 -8.73 10.61
CA ARG A 240 -15.42 -7.72 9.82
C ARG A 240 -14.45 -6.66 9.33
N GLY A 241 -14.80 -6.02 8.23
CA GLY A 241 -13.98 -4.96 7.64
C GLY A 241 -12.70 -5.48 6.99
N LEU A 242 -12.77 -6.70 6.45
CA LEU A 242 -11.67 -7.40 5.77
C LEU A 242 -11.67 -7.17 4.25
N THR A 243 -12.37 -6.15 3.77
CA THR A 243 -12.40 -5.82 2.35
C THR A 243 -10.97 -5.58 1.83
N PRO A 244 -10.57 -6.18 0.70
CA PRO A 244 -9.27 -5.94 0.09
C PRO A 244 -8.96 -4.46 -0.12
N PHE A 245 -7.70 -4.09 0.04
CA PHE A 245 -7.23 -2.76 -0.29
C PHE A 245 -6.96 -2.64 -1.79
N VAL A 246 -7.43 -1.54 -2.38
CA VAL A 246 -7.16 -1.14 -3.76
C VAL A 246 -6.14 -0.01 -3.76
N PHE A 247 -5.13 -0.11 -4.61
CA PHE A 247 -4.12 0.92 -4.75
C PHE A 247 -4.63 2.11 -5.60
N VAL A 248 -4.43 3.32 -5.08
CA VAL A 248 -4.70 4.60 -5.74
C VAL A 248 -3.38 5.40 -5.80
N PRO A 249 -2.80 5.62 -7.00
CA PRO A 249 -1.62 6.47 -7.17
C PRO A 249 -1.91 7.91 -6.75
N PHE A 250 -0.92 8.61 -6.18
CA PHE A 250 -1.12 10.02 -5.78
C PHE A 250 -1.53 10.93 -6.95
N GLU A 251 -1.08 10.64 -8.16
CA GLU A 251 -1.45 11.36 -9.39
C GLU A 251 -2.96 11.23 -9.73
N GLU A 252 -3.66 10.22 -9.21
CA GLU A 252 -5.05 9.89 -9.54
C GLU A 252 -5.99 10.01 -8.33
N VAL A 253 -5.50 10.55 -7.21
CA VAL A 253 -6.29 10.65 -5.98
C VAL A 253 -7.52 11.54 -6.16
N GLU A 254 -7.42 12.65 -6.88
CA GLU A 254 -8.54 13.58 -7.07
C GLU A 254 -9.68 12.97 -7.91
N THR A 255 -9.33 12.15 -8.90
CA THR A 255 -10.26 11.55 -9.86
C THR A 255 -10.69 10.13 -9.48
N SER A 256 -10.20 9.61 -8.36
CA SER A 256 -10.53 8.25 -7.90
C SER A 256 -12.03 8.07 -7.66
N VAL A 257 -12.57 6.95 -8.14
CA VAL A 257 -13.96 6.52 -7.87
C VAL A 257 -14.24 6.32 -6.38
N LEU A 258 -13.21 6.14 -5.55
CA LEU A 258 -13.34 6.04 -4.10
C LEU A 258 -13.72 7.38 -3.44
N ASN A 259 -13.71 8.48 -4.20
CA ASN A 259 -14.28 9.76 -3.78
C ASN A 259 -15.79 9.87 -4.03
N LEU A 260 -16.41 8.90 -4.72
CA LEU A 260 -17.86 8.89 -4.89
C LEU A 260 -18.54 8.67 -3.53
N PRO A 261 -19.64 9.39 -3.27
CA PRO A 261 -20.41 9.20 -2.04
C PRO A 261 -21.14 7.85 -2.06
N VAL A 262 -21.63 7.44 -0.89
CA VAL A 262 -22.29 6.14 -0.69
C VAL A 262 -23.56 6.00 -1.55
N ASP A 263 -24.29 7.08 -1.81
CA ASP A 263 -25.48 7.09 -2.67
C ASP A 263 -25.18 6.83 -4.16
N LYS A 264 -23.93 7.06 -4.59
CA LYS A 264 -23.47 6.79 -5.96
C LYS A 264 -22.75 5.46 -6.11
N MET A 265 -22.31 4.88 -4.99
CA MET A 265 -21.56 3.65 -4.95
C MET A 265 -21.81 3.02 -3.58
N ASP A 266 -22.88 2.27 -3.42
CA ASP A 266 -23.25 1.61 -2.16
C ASP A 266 -22.36 0.39 -1.87
N TYR A 267 -21.96 -0.31 -2.94
CA TYR A 267 -21.04 -1.44 -2.92
C TYR A 267 -19.79 -1.16 -3.78
N PHE A 268 -18.62 -1.66 -3.36
CA PHE A 268 -17.37 -1.52 -4.11
C PHE A 268 -16.74 -2.89 -4.28
N VAL A 269 -16.60 -3.33 -5.53
CA VAL A 269 -15.89 -4.56 -5.88
C VAL A 269 -14.42 -4.21 -6.08
N PRO A 270 -13.51 -4.68 -5.21
CA PRO A 270 -12.10 -4.35 -5.34
C PRO A 270 -11.48 -4.98 -6.59
N GLY A 271 -12.06 -6.05 -7.15
CA GLY A 271 -11.55 -6.75 -8.33
C GLY A 271 -10.43 -7.72 -8.03
#